data_AF-X1CDD9-F1
#
_entry.id   AF-X1CDD9-F1
#
_cell.length_a   1.000
_cell.length_b   1.000
_cell.length_c   1.000
_cell.angle_alpha   90.00
_cell.angle_beta   90.00
_cell.angle_gamma   90.00
#
_symmetry.space_group_name_H-M   'P 1'
#
loop_
_entity.id
_entity.type
_entity.pdbx_description
1 polymer ?
#
loop_
_entity_poly.entity_id
_entity_poly.type
_entity_poly.pdbx_seq_one_letter_code
_entity_poly.pdbx_strand_id
1 'polypeptide(L)'
;MITLPHNLHSKVAIEAARAGKAVFSEKPMALNEKELSELVETLKETKVPYLVGFNRRFSPFAQKIKKLIQKRESPIVIDYQMNAGYLPKGHWTQTEAGGGRNIGEACHIYDLFTFFTESEVEKVNAFSITPENKKYLRNDNFTAGFKFKDGSICNLIYTAMGTKDYSKEQMKIYFEGKIILLEDYKKLRVFGLRNLSPSIIHCLSFTR
;
A
#
# COMPACT_ATOMS: atom_id res chain seq x y z
N MET A 1 11.12 3.60 18.19
CA MET A 1 11.17 3.27 16.76
C MET A 1 11.53 1.79 16.64
N ILE A 2 10.77 1.01 15.89
CA ILE A 2 10.98 -0.44 15.71
C ILE A 2 11.28 -0.68 14.23
N THR A 3 12.48 -1.19 13.94
CA THR A 3 12.96 -1.51 12.58
C THR A 3 13.67 -2.87 12.55
N LEU A 4 13.23 -3.77 13.42
CA LEU A 4 13.77 -5.13 13.55
C LEU A 4 13.29 -5.99 12.36
N PRO A 5 13.72 -7.26 12.26
CA PRO A 5 13.05 -8.22 11.39
C PRO A 5 11.53 -8.27 11.68
N HIS A 6 10.72 -8.50 10.63
CA HIS A 6 9.26 -8.32 10.68
C HIS A 6 8.59 -9.16 11.78
N ASN A 7 9.08 -10.38 12.04
CA ASN A 7 8.57 -11.28 13.08
C ASN A 7 8.73 -10.76 14.51
N LEU A 8 9.55 -9.73 14.74
CA LEU A 8 9.77 -9.13 16.05
C LEU A 8 8.92 -7.86 16.27
N HIS A 9 8.28 -7.33 15.23
CA HIS A 9 7.58 -6.05 15.29
C HIS A 9 6.48 -6.03 16.35
N SER A 10 5.52 -6.97 16.28
CA SER A 10 4.37 -7.00 17.20
C SER A 10 4.81 -7.16 18.66
N LYS A 11 5.70 -8.13 18.93
CA LYS A 11 6.22 -8.39 20.28
C LYS A 11 6.86 -7.15 20.90
N VAL A 12 7.79 -6.51 20.19
CA VAL A 12 8.50 -5.33 20.73
C VAL A 12 7.57 -4.12 20.81
N ALA A 13 6.59 -4.00 19.93
CA ALA A 13 5.57 -2.97 20.00
C ALA A 13 4.68 -3.11 21.25
N ILE A 14 4.26 -4.34 21.58
CA ILE A 14 3.50 -4.65 22.79
C ILE A 14 4.30 -4.30 24.05
N GLU A 15 5.57 -4.71 24.11
CA GLU A 15 6.47 -4.40 25.24
C GLU A 15 6.63 -2.88 25.42
N ALA A 16 6.86 -2.14 24.32
CA ALA A 16 6.98 -0.69 24.35
C ALA A 16 5.68 0.00 24.77
N ALA A 17 4.53 -0.47 24.28
CA ALA A 17 3.22 0.06 24.62
C ALA A 17 2.87 -0.15 26.10
N ARG A 18 3.13 -1.35 26.64
CA ARG A 18 2.95 -1.66 28.08
C ARG A 18 3.87 -0.83 28.98
N ALA A 19 5.03 -0.43 28.46
CA ALA A 19 5.93 0.50 29.14
C ALA A 19 5.51 1.99 29.01
N GLY A 20 4.32 2.27 28.45
CA GLY A 20 3.78 3.63 28.29
C GLY A 20 4.50 4.47 27.23
N LYS A 21 5.20 3.85 26.27
CA LYS A 21 5.97 4.56 25.24
C LYS A 21 5.14 4.70 23.97
N ALA A 22 5.22 5.88 23.34
CA ALA A 22 4.76 6.05 21.97
C ALA A 22 5.59 5.17 21.01
N VAL A 23 4.94 4.54 20.05
CA VAL A 23 5.56 3.58 19.13
C VAL A 23 5.43 4.05 17.69
N PHE A 24 6.58 4.15 17.03
CA PHE A 24 6.67 4.13 15.57
C PHE A 24 7.25 2.78 15.16
N SER A 25 6.49 1.98 14.42
CA SER A 25 6.92 0.66 13.94
C SER A 25 7.00 0.64 12.43
N GLU A 26 8.10 0.14 11.87
CA GLU A 26 8.12 -0.25 10.47
C GLU A 26 7.03 -1.28 10.17
N LYS A 27 6.62 -1.33 8.89
CA LYS A 27 5.67 -2.33 8.42
C LYS A 27 6.37 -3.69 8.23
N PRO A 28 5.63 -4.80 8.31
CA PRO A 28 4.24 -4.91 8.75
C PRO A 28 4.14 -4.83 10.29
N MET A 29 2.97 -4.51 10.83
CA MET A 29 2.80 -4.46 12.29
C MET A 29 2.81 -5.85 12.95
N ALA A 30 2.45 -6.89 12.21
CA ALA A 30 2.37 -8.28 12.64
C ALA A 30 2.48 -9.20 11.41
N LEU A 31 2.86 -10.46 11.62
CA LEU A 31 2.94 -11.46 10.54
C LEU A 31 1.71 -12.36 10.43
N ASN A 32 0.88 -12.41 11.47
CA ASN A 32 -0.32 -13.23 11.51
C ASN A 32 -1.43 -12.57 12.36
N GLU A 33 -2.64 -13.12 12.27
CA GLU A 33 -3.83 -12.60 12.94
C GLU A 33 -3.74 -12.64 14.47
N LYS A 34 -3.04 -13.64 15.03
CA LYS A 34 -2.84 -13.74 16.48
C LYS A 34 -1.98 -12.59 16.99
N GLU A 35 -0.82 -12.37 16.39
CA GLU A 35 0.08 -11.26 16.71
C GLU A 35 -0.59 -9.89 16.52
N LEU A 36 -1.43 -9.77 15.47
CA LEU A 36 -2.17 -8.55 15.19
C LEU A 36 -3.22 -8.28 16.28
N SER A 37 -4.00 -9.30 16.65
CA SER A 37 -5.04 -9.20 17.67
C SER A 37 -4.46 -8.79 19.02
N GLU A 38 -3.37 -9.45 19.46
CA GLU A 38 -2.70 -9.13 20.72
C GLU A 38 -2.15 -7.70 20.76
N LEU A 39 -1.58 -7.23 19.64
CA LEU A 39 -1.11 -5.86 19.50
C LEU A 39 -2.27 -4.86 19.58
N VAL A 40 -3.37 -5.11 18.86
CA VAL A 40 -4.54 -4.22 18.86
C VAL A 40 -5.18 -4.14 20.25
N GLU A 41 -5.30 -5.26 20.96
CA GLU A 41 -5.79 -5.28 22.35
C GLU A 41 -4.89 -4.46 23.26
N THR A 42 -3.57 -4.69 23.20
CA THR A 42 -2.59 -3.93 23.99
C THR A 42 -2.69 -2.43 23.71
N LEU A 43 -2.86 -2.03 22.44
CA LEU A 43 -3.00 -0.60 22.06
C LEU A 43 -4.31 0.01 22.57
N LYS A 44 -5.42 -0.75 22.60
CA LYS A 44 -6.69 -0.30 23.19
C LYS A 44 -6.57 -0.09 24.71
N GLU A 45 -5.85 -0.97 25.39
CA GLU A 45 -5.62 -0.89 26.84
C GLU A 45 -4.69 0.26 27.23
N THR A 46 -3.53 0.34 26.58
CA THR A 46 -2.46 1.28 26.93
C THR A 46 -2.70 2.69 26.39
N LYS A 47 -3.45 2.81 25.28
CA LYS A 47 -3.77 4.07 24.59
C LYS A 47 -2.56 4.93 24.21
N VAL A 48 -1.37 4.32 24.12
CA VAL A 48 -0.18 5.03 23.66
C VAL A 48 -0.32 5.38 22.17
N PRO A 49 0.28 6.49 21.70
CA PRO A 49 0.35 6.76 20.28
C PRO A 49 1.08 5.63 19.54
N TYR A 50 0.47 5.12 18.46
CA TYR A 50 1.04 4.07 17.62
C TYR A 50 0.94 4.47 16.15
N LEU A 51 2.06 4.44 15.43
CA LEU A 51 2.12 4.72 14.00
C LEU A 51 2.90 3.62 13.28
N VAL A 52 2.35 3.15 12.16
CA VAL A 52 3.03 2.24 11.24
C VAL A 52 3.74 3.05 10.14
N GLY A 53 4.95 2.65 9.78
CA GLY A 53 5.82 3.25 8.75
C GLY A 53 5.32 3.12 7.30
N PHE A 54 4.02 3.34 7.05
CA PHE A 54 3.49 3.40 5.70
C PHE A 54 3.87 4.72 5.01
N ASN A 55 5.10 4.81 4.53
CA ASN A 55 5.66 6.04 3.96
C ASN A 55 4.95 6.54 2.69
N ARG A 56 4.39 5.64 1.85
CA ARG A 56 3.84 6.01 0.53
C ARG A 56 2.73 7.07 0.60
N ARG A 57 1.83 6.99 1.59
CA ARG A 57 0.76 8.00 1.78
C ARG A 57 1.30 9.39 2.08
N PHE A 58 2.51 9.52 2.61
CA PHE A 58 3.15 10.80 2.91
C PHE A 58 3.99 11.37 1.76
N SER A 59 4.14 10.63 0.65
CA SER A 59 4.88 11.13 -0.50
C SER A 59 4.21 12.39 -1.10
N PRO A 60 4.99 13.33 -1.66
CA PRO A 60 4.42 14.54 -2.27
C PRO A 60 3.37 14.25 -3.34
N PHE A 61 3.57 13.19 -4.14
CA PHE A 61 2.59 12.80 -5.14
C PHE A 61 1.35 12.16 -4.54
N ALA A 62 1.44 11.26 -3.54
CA ALA A 62 0.24 10.73 -2.89
C ALA A 62 -0.58 11.85 -2.23
N GLN A 63 0.07 12.81 -1.59
CA GLN A 63 -0.60 13.98 -1.00
C GLN A 63 -1.27 14.85 -2.07
N LYS A 64 -0.61 15.09 -3.21
CA LYS A 64 -1.20 15.83 -4.33
C LYS A 64 -2.41 15.09 -4.92
N ILE A 65 -2.29 13.79 -5.12
CA ILE A 65 -3.39 12.93 -5.58
C ILE A 65 -4.57 13.02 -4.63
N LYS A 66 -4.33 12.89 -3.31
CA LYS A 66 -5.38 12.96 -2.30
C LYS A 66 -6.16 14.26 -2.40
N LYS A 67 -5.48 15.40 -2.54
CA LYS A 67 -6.12 16.71 -2.73
C LYS A 67 -6.98 16.78 -3.99
N LEU A 68 -6.55 16.14 -5.10
CA LEU A 68 -7.30 16.14 -6.36
C LEU A 68 -8.59 15.33 -6.30
N ILE A 69 -8.60 14.24 -5.53
CA ILE A 69 -9.76 13.35 -5.40
C ILE A 69 -10.61 13.63 -4.16
N GLN A 70 -10.17 14.55 -3.28
CA GLN A 70 -10.82 14.83 -2.00
C GLN A 70 -12.28 15.31 -2.16
N LYS A 71 -12.56 16.08 -3.21
CA LYS A 71 -13.88 16.66 -3.49
C LYS A 71 -14.66 15.91 -4.57
N ARG A 72 -14.29 14.65 -4.85
CA ARG A 72 -15.07 13.80 -5.76
C ARG A 72 -16.46 13.54 -5.17
N GLU A 73 -17.45 13.43 -6.03
CA GLU A 73 -18.82 13.02 -5.70
C GLU A 73 -19.07 11.56 -6.07
N SER A 74 -18.21 10.97 -6.90
CA SER A 74 -18.31 9.58 -7.35
C SER A 74 -17.22 8.67 -6.74
N PRO A 75 -17.48 7.36 -6.59
CA PRO A 75 -16.44 6.39 -6.26
C PRO A 75 -15.30 6.39 -7.28
N ILE A 76 -14.13 5.92 -6.86
CA ILE A 76 -12.94 5.82 -7.72
C ILE A 76 -12.63 4.39 -8.11
N VAL A 77 -11.96 4.24 -9.25
CA VAL A 77 -11.30 3.00 -9.66
C VAL A 77 -9.80 3.20 -9.59
N ILE A 78 -9.10 2.35 -8.84
CA ILE A 78 -7.63 2.37 -8.79
C ILE A 78 -7.09 1.07 -9.41
N ASP A 79 -6.15 1.19 -10.33
CA ASP A 79 -5.34 0.08 -10.82
C ASP A 79 -3.88 0.31 -10.43
N TYR A 80 -3.31 -0.60 -9.66
CA TYR A 80 -1.95 -0.51 -9.15
C TYR A 80 -1.12 -1.70 -9.62
N GLN A 81 0.05 -1.43 -10.19
CA GLN A 81 1.02 -2.45 -10.57
C GLN A 81 2.30 -2.29 -9.74
N MET A 82 2.70 -3.39 -9.11
CA MET A 82 3.99 -3.55 -8.44
C MET A 82 4.80 -4.63 -9.17
N ASN A 83 5.82 -4.20 -9.90
CA ASN A 83 6.86 -5.03 -10.48
C ASN A 83 8.03 -5.14 -9.47
N ALA A 84 7.84 -5.99 -8.48
CA ALA A 84 8.65 -6.06 -7.29
C ALA A 84 10.08 -6.61 -7.54
N GLY A 85 10.32 -7.20 -8.72
CA GLY A 85 11.58 -7.85 -9.11
C GLY A 85 11.84 -9.17 -8.37
N TYR A 86 12.62 -10.06 -8.98
CA TYR A 86 12.91 -11.37 -8.40
C TYR A 86 13.75 -11.28 -7.11
N LEU A 87 13.38 -12.09 -6.10
CA LEU A 87 14.19 -12.35 -4.91
C LEU A 87 14.41 -13.87 -4.75
N PRO A 88 15.62 -14.31 -4.36
CA PRO A 88 15.90 -15.71 -4.03
C PRO A 88 15.07 -16.18 -2.82
N LYS A 89 14.74 -17.47 -2.78
CA LYS A 89 13.98 -18.09 -1.67
C LYS A 89 14.67 -18.01 -0.32
N GLY A 90 16.01 -17.98 -0.30
CA GLY A 90 16.79 -17.84 0.94
C GLY A 90 16.86 -16.41 1.46
N HIS A 91 16.31 -15.43 0.73
CA HIS A 91 16.25 -14.05 1.21
C HIS A 91 15.35 -13.97 2.45
N TRP A 92 15.75 -13.23 3.47
CA TRP A 92 15.06 -13.19 4.77
C TRP A 92 13.57 -12.78 4.65
N THR A 93 13.21 -11.97 3.66
CA THR A 93 11.80 -11.58 3.44
C THR A 93 10.91 -12.77 3.06
N GLN A 94 11.50 -13.84 2.53
CA GLN A 94 10.82 -15.08 2.10
C GLN A 94 10.82 -16.17 3.19
N THR A 95 11.52 -15.94 4.30
CA THR A 95 11.52 -16.86 5.44
C THR A 95 10.45 -16.46 6.45
N GLU A 96 10.30 -17.25 7.51
CA GLU A 96 9.38 -16.96 8.62
C GLU A 96 9.66 -15.60 9.27
N ALA A 97 10.93 -15.15 9.28
CA ALA A 97 11.29 -13.84 9.82
C ALA A 97 10.71 -12.68 9.01
N GLY A 98 10.44 -12.89 7.72
CA GLY A 98 9.95 -11.88 6.79
C GLY A 98 8.46 -11.96 6.46
N GLY A 99 7.86 -13.16 6.50
CA GLY A 99 6.43 -13.37 6.24
C GLY A 99 6.00 -13.22 4.76
N GLY A 100 6.94 -13.10 3.82
CA GLY A 100 6.67 -12.93 2.40
C GLY A 100 6.36 -11.48 2.00
N ARG A 101 6.40 -11.18 0.70
CA ARG A 101 6.27 -9.81 0.21
C ARG A 101 4.84 -9.29 0.18
N ASN A 102 3.84 -10.17 0.19
CA ASN A 102 2.45 -9.73 0.36
C ASN A 102 2.30 -8.97 1.71
N ILE A 103 2.61 -9.64 2.82
CA ILE A 103 2.52 -9.04 4.16
C ILE A 103 3.57 -7.93 4.32
N GLY A 104 4.80 -8.15 3.86
CA GLY A 104 5.93 -7.26 4.11
C GLY A 104 6.09 -6.06 3.17
N GLU A 105 5.49 -6.04 1.98
CA GLU A 105 5.66 -4.96 0.98
C GLU A 105 4.33 -4.54 0.34
N ALA A 106 3.48 -5.49 -0.08
CA ALA A 106 2.18 -5.17 -0.69
C ALA A 106 1.23 -4.45 0.28
N CYS A 107 1.42 -4.59 1.59
CA CYS A 107 0.71 -3.86 2.63
C CYS A 107 0.77 -2.33 2.46
N HIS A 108 1.84 -1.79 1.88
CA HIS A 108 1.90 -0.37 1.54
C HIS A 108 0.84 0.05 0.52
N ILE A 109 0.41 -0.86 -0.35
CA ILE A 109 -0.59 -0.57 -1.38
C ILE A 109 -2.00 -0.67 -0.79
N TYR A 110 -2.23 -1.60 0.13
CA TYR A 110 -3.49 -1.66 0.89
C TYR A 110 -3.70 -0.40 1.72
N ASP A 111 -2.62 0.08 2.34
CA ASP A 111 -2.58 1.36 3.03
C ASP A 111 -2.88 2.56 2.10
N LEU A 112 -2.38 2.55 0.86
CA LEU A 112 -2.70 3.60 -0.10
C LEU A 112 -4.15 3.57 -0.57
N PHE A 113 -4.70 2.37 -0.82
CA PHE A 113 -6.09 2.25 -1.22
C PHE A 113 -7.01 2.83 -0.14
N THR A 114 -6.82 2.43 1.12
CA THR A 114 -7.57 3.00 2.25
C THR A 114 -7.32 4.50 2.42
N PHE A 115 -6.10 4.99 2.20
CA PHE A 115 -5.79 6.42 2.24
C PHE A 115 -6.55 7.22 1.16
N PHE A 116 -6.64 6.71 -0.07
CA PHE A 116 -7.32 7.41 -1.15
C PHE A 116 -8.83 7.35 -1.04
N THR A 117 -9.39 6.18 -0.72
CA THR A 117 -10.84 5.99 -0.59
C THR A 117 -11.41 6.59 0.69
N GLU A 118 -10.63 6.65 1.78
CA GLU A 118 -11.11 6.96 3.14
C GLU A 118 -12.29 6.07 3.55
N SER A 119 -12.29 4.82 3.08
CA SER A 119 -13.33 3.85 3.32
C SER A 119 -12.74 2.55 3.82
N GLU A 120 -13.54 1.80 4.57
CA GLU A 120 -13.26 0.41 4.89
C GLU A 120 -13.44 -0.48 3.67
N VAL A 121 -12.66 -1.57 3.63
CA VAL A 121 -12.80 -2.64 2.64
C VAL A 121 -14.03 -3.48 2.98
N GLU A 122 -14.89 -3.71 2.00
CA GLU A 122 -16.08 -4.56 2.09
C GLU A 122 -15.79 -5.99 1.61
N LYS A 123 -15.04 -6.15 0.51
CA LYS A 123 -14.77 -7.46 -0.09
C LYS A 123 -13.40 -7.52 -0.76
N VAL A 124 -12.78 -8.69 -0.70
CA VAL A 124 -11.52 -9.00 -1.38
C VAL A 124 -11.67 -10.25 -2.25
N ASN A 125 -11.08 -10.26 -3.43
CA ASN A 125 -10.87 -11.45 -4.26
C ASN A 125 -9.42 -11.48 -4.72
N ALA A 126 -8.80 -12.66 -4.77
CA ALA A 126 -7.39 -12.77 -5.16
C ALA A 126 -7.11 -14.07 -5.93
N PHE A 127 -6.15 -13.99 -6.84
CA PHE A 127 -5.63 -15.13 -7.59
C PHE A 127 -4.11 -15.07 -7.60
N SER A 128 -3.45 -16.22 -7.55
CA SER A 128 -2.00 -16.33 -7.67
C SER A 128 -1.63 -17.22 -8.83
N ILE A 129 -0.41 -17.09 -9.34
CA ILE A 129 0.13 -18.09 -10.26
C ILE A 129 0.16 -19.48 -9.59
N THR A 130 0.15 -20.53 -10.43
CA THR A 130 0.45 -21.91 -10.03
C THR A 130 1.83 -22.26 -10.58
N PRO A 131 2.91 -22.07 -9.80
CA PRO A 131 4.27 -22.20 -10.31
C PRO A 131 4.61 -23.69 -10.53
N GLU A 132 5.00 -24.04 -11.75
CA GLU A 132 5.46 -25.39 -12.09
C GLU A 132 6.88 -25.68 -11.57
N ASN A 133 7.71 -24.64 -11.47
CA ASN A 133 9.08 -24.75 -10.97
C ASN A 133 9.27 -23.98 -9.66
N LYS A 134 10.44 -24.20 -9.03
CA LYS A 134 10.79 -23.60 -7.74
C LYS A 134 11.32 -22.17 -7.84
N LYS A 135 11.33 -21.51 -9.02
CA LYS A 135 11.89 -20.15 -9.15
C LYS A 135 10.95 -19.12 -8.53
N TYR A 136 9.71 -19.04 -9.01
CA TYR A 136 8.75 -18.02 -8.57
C TYR A 136 7.83 -18.54 -7.46
N LEU A 137 7.46 -17.66 -6.55
CA LEU A 137 6.56 -17.96 -5.45
C LEU A 137 5.16 -17.39 -5.73
N ARG A 138 4.12 -18.13 -5.32
CA ARG A 138 2.72 -17.71 -5.47
C ARG A 138 2.38 -16.44 -4.68
N ASN A 139 2.98 -16.24 -3.51
CA ASN A 139 2.76 -15.08 -2.64
C ASN A 139 3.50 -13.82 -3.08
N ASP A 140 4.33 -13.93 -4.12
CA ASP A 140 5.03 -12.82 -4.78
C ASP A 140 4.48 -12.51 -6.18
N ASN A 141 3.47 -13.27 -6.63
CA ASN A 141 2.93 -13.23 -7.99
C ASN A 141 1.42 -13.48 -7.94
N PHE A 142 0.67 -12.41 -7.71
CA PHE A 142 -0.76 -12.45 -7.50
C PHE A 142 -1.46 -11.20 -8.03
N THR A 143 -2.76 -11.33 -8.23
CA THR A 143 -3.68 -10.21 -8.38
C THR A 143 -4.65 -10.19 -7.21
N ALA A 144 -5.06 -9.00 -6.79
CA ALA A 144 -6.05 -8.81 -5.74
C ALA A 144 -6.97 -7.64 -6.08
N GLY A 145 -8.28 -7.91 -6.08
CA GLY A 145 -9.33 -6.91 -6.20
C GLY A 145 -9.96 -6.61 -4.84
N PHE A 146 -10.30 -5.34 -4.63
CA PHE A 146 -10.86 -4.80 -3.40
C PHE A 146 -12.11 -3.99 -3.73
N LYS A 147 -13.22 -4.26 -3.06
CA LYS A 147 -14.42 -3.41 -3.05
C LYS A 147 -14.50 -2.69 -1.71
N PHE A 148 -14.73 -1.40 -1.73
CA PHE A 148 -14.84 -0.54 -0.55
C PHE A 148 -16.30 -0.16 -0.27
N LYS A 149 -16.61 0.17 0.99
CA LYS A 149 -17.97 0.58 1.41
C LYS A 149 -18.46 1.86 0.73
N ASP A 150 -17.57 2.79 0.35
CA ASP A 150 -17.92 3.98 -0.46
C ASP A 150 -18.26 3.65 -1.93
N GLY A 151 -18.18 2.38 -2.33
CA GLY A 151 -18.41 1.90 -3.69
C GLY A 151 -17.16 1.89 -4.56
N SER A 152 -16.02 2.39 -4.06
CA SER A 152 -14.76 2.40 -4.83
C SER A 152 -14.24 0.98 -5.03
N ILE A 153 -13.52 0.77 -6.12
CA ILE A 153 -12.85 -0.50 -6.41
C ILE A 153 -11.36 -0.27 -6.66
N CYS A 154 -10.53 -1.16 -6.12
CA CYS A 154 -9.09 -1.12 -6.32
C CYS A 154 -8.58 -2.47 -6.79
N ASN A 155 -7.64 -2.48 -7.74
CA ASN A 155 -6.95 -3.66 -8.22
C ASN A 155 -5.45 -3.52 -7.96
N LEU A 156 -4.83 -4.60 -7.49
CA LEU A 156 -3.38 -4.74 -7.37
C LEU A 156 -2.91 -5.90 -8.23
N ILE A 157 -1.98 -5.63 -9.13
CA ILE A 157 -1.08 -6.62 -9.72
C ILE A 157 0.24 -6.56 -8.97
N TYR A 158 0.60 -7.64 -8.28
CA TYR A 158 1.88 -7.75 -7.59
C TYR A 158 2.67 -8.90 -8.20
N THR A 159 3.83 -8.62 -8.81
CA THR A 159 4.64 -9.64 -9.46
C THR A 159 6.13 -9.42 -9.30
N ALA A 160 6.86 -10.51 -9.12
CA ALA A 160 8.31 -10.58 -9.14
C ALA A 160 8.87 -11.09 -10.49
N MET A 161 8.02 -11.24 -11.51
CA MET A 161 8.36 -11.82 -12.81
C MET A 161 8.79 -10.79 -13.87
N GLY A 162 8.55 -9.49 -13.64
CA GLY A 162 8.91 -8.45 -14.60
C GLY A 162 10.41 -8.13 -14.61
N THR A 163 10.88 -7.57 -15.73
CA THR A 163 12.26 -7.05 -15.86
C THR A 163 12.44 -5.76 -15.05
N LYS A 164 13.68 -5.46 -14.66
CA LYS A 164 14.05 -4.20 -14.01
C LYS A 164 14.08 -3.01 -14.97
N ASP A 165 14.02 -3.25 -16.29
CA ASP A 165 13.98 -2.19 -17.32
C ASP A 165 12.58 -1.55 -17.44
N TYR A 166 11.59 -2.10 -16.74
CA TYR A 166 10.25 -1.54 -16.63
C TYR A 166 10.05 -0.88 -15.27
N SER A 167 9.13 0.08 -15.19
CA SER A 167 8.77 0.75 -13.93
C SER A 167 8.44 -0.26 -12.83
N LYS A 168 8.91 0.04 -11.62
CA LYS A 168 8.61 -0.76 -10.42
C LYS A 168 7.16 -0.55 -10.01
N GLU A 169 6.69 0.69 -10.02
CA GLU A 169 5.40 1.08 -9.48
C GLU A 169 4.64 1.93 -10.49
N GLN A 170 3.42 1.52 -10.83
CA GLN A 170 2.50 2.34 -11.60
C GLN A 170 1.13 2.33 -10.94
N MET A 171 0.49 3.49 -10.89
CA MET A 171 -0.88 3.62 -10.38
C MET A 171 -1.70 4.50 -11.30
N LYS A 172 -2.88 4.01 -11.67
CA LYS A 172 -3.91 4.76 -12.37
C LYS A 172 -5.11 4.93 -11.46
N ILE A 173 -5.63 6.15 -11.40
CA ILE A 173 -6.88 6.46 -10.70
C ILE A 173 -7.84 7.06 -11.71
N TYR A 174 -9.01 6.46 -11.84
CA TYR A 174 -10.11 6.92 -12.70
C TYR A 174 -11.21 7.51 -11.82
N PHE A 175 -11.61 8.75 -12.12
CA PHE A 175 -12.68 9.44 -11.42
C PHE A 175 -13.24 10.55 -12.31
N GLU A 176 -14.56 10.66 -12.44
CA GLU A 176 -15.25 11.83 -13.03
C GLU A 176 -14.66 12.35 -14.35
N GLY A 177 -14.44 11.44 -15.32
CA GLY A 177 -13.87 11.77 -16.63
C GLY A 177 -12.38 12.13 -16.63
N LYS A 178 -11.69 11.96 -15.49
CA LYS A 178 -10.27 12.25 -15.29
C LYS A 178 -9.49 10.97 -15.00
N ILE A 179 -8.22 11.01 -15.35
CA ILE A 179 -7.25 9.94 -15.05
C ILE A 179 -6.03 10.57 -14.41
N ILE A 180 -5.60 10.03 -13.28
CA ILE A 180 -4.28 10.33 -12.71
C ILE A 180 -3.39 9.12 -12.94
N LEU A 181 -2.21 9.34 -13.53
CA LEU A 181 -1.17 8.33 -13.71
C LEU A 181 0.05 8.72 -12.86
N LEU A 182 0.43 7.85 -11.94
CA LEU A 182 1.66 7.92 -11.16
C LEU A 182 2.62 6.84 -11.65
N GLU A 183 3.87 7.22 -11.92
CA GLU A 183 4.94 6.29 -12.34
C GLU A 183 6.15 6.45 -11.41
N ASP A 184 6.52 5.37 -10.73
CA ASP A 184 7.67 5.20 -9.83
C ASP A 184 7.82 6.27 -8.74
N TYR A 185 6.72 6.95 -8.37
CA TYR A 185 6.78 8.17 -7.55
C TYR A 185 7.74 9.24 -8.09
N LYS A 186 8.02 9.22 -9.40
CA LYS A 186 8.89 10.16 -10.12
C LYS A 186 8.11 11.05 -11.09
N LYS A 187 7.00 10.55 -11.63
CA LYS A 187 6.16 11.29 -12.57
C LYS A 187 4.70 11.18 -12.17
N LEU A 188 4.00 12.31 -12.25
CA LEU A 188 2.56 12.40 -12.05
C LEU A 188 1.94 13.12 -13.25
N ARG A 189 1.03 12.46 -13.94
CA ARG A 189 0.30 13.02 -15.09
C ARG A 189 -1.19 13.00 -14.80
N VAL A 190 -1.89 14.05 -15.19
CA VAL A 190 -3.33 14.15 -15.01
C VAL A 190 -3.98 14.45 -16.35
N PHE A 191 -4.99 13.67 -16.70
CA PHE A 191 -5.73 13.74 -17.96
C PHE A 191 -7.18 14.12 -17.68
N GLY A 192 -7.86 14.70 -18.68
CA GLY A 192 -9.27 15.12 -18.56
C GLY A 192 -9.49 16.51 -17.95
N LEU A 193 -8.46 17.35 -17.86
CA LEU A 193 -8.54 18.70 -17.26
C LEU A 193 -9.10 19.79 -18.18
N ARG A 194 -9.57 19.44 -19.40
CA ARG A 194 -9.88 20.41 -20.47
C ARG A 194 -10.98 21.43 -20.13
N ASN A 195 -11.74 21.21 -19.05
CA ASN A 195 -12.83 22.08 -18.60
C ASN A 195 -12.65 22.65 -17.19
N LEU A 196 -11.44 22.62 -16.62
CA LEU A 196 -11.20 23.18 -15.28
C LEU A 196 -10.86 24.67 -15.37
N SER A 197 -11.34 25.44 -14.39
CA SER A 197 -11.01 26.87 -14.31
C SER A 197 -9.49 27.08 -14.22
N PRO A 198 -8.95 28.20 -14.75
CA PRO A 198 -7.50 28.47 -14.79
C PRO A 198 -6.79 28.34 -13.43
N SER A 199 -7.51 28.61 -12.33
CA SER A 199 -7.00 28.48 -10.96
C SER A 199 -6.59 27.05 -10.55
N ILE A 200 -7.23 26.02 -11.13
CA ILE A 200 -6.97 24.61 -10.80
C ILE A 200 -5.78 24.07 -11.63
N ILE A 201 -5.62 24.59 -12.85
CA ILE A 201 -4.51 24.21 -13.76
C ILE A 201 -3.16 24.59 -13.15
N HIS A 202 -3.07 25.76 -12.51
CA HIS A 202 -1.83 26.25 -11.89
C HIS A 202 -1.34 25.37 -10.72
N CYS A 203 -2.24 24.65 -10.04
CA CYS A 203 -1.89 23.70 -8.97
C CYS A 203 -1.34 22.36 -9.51
N LEU A 204 -1.59 22.08 -10.80
CA LEU A 204 -1.27 20.81 -11.46
C LEU A 204 0.03 20.86 -12.26
N SER A 205 0.41 22.01 -12.81
CA SER A 205 1.62 22.24 -13.61
C SER A 205 2.86 22.54 -12.75
N PHE A 206 3.39 21.53 -12.06
CA PHE A 206 4.76 21.59 -11.52
C PHE A 206 5.40 20.22 -11.68
N THR A 207 5.88 19.95 -12.89
CA THR A 207 7.01 19.06 -13.11
C THR A 207 8.26 19.90 -12.84
N ARG A 208 9.02 19.57 -11.80
CA ARG A 208 10.45 19.84 -11.82
C ARG A 208 11.14 18.63 -12.43
#